data_AF-A0A374VDJ2-F1
#
_entry.id   AF-A0A374VDJ2-F1
#
_cell.length_a   1.000
_cell.length_b   1.000
_cell.length_c   1.000
_cell.angle_alpha   90.00
_cell.angle_beta   90.00
_cell.angle_gamma   90.00
#
_symmetry.space_group_name_H-M   'P 1'
#
loop_
_entity.id
_entity.type
_entity.pdbx_description
1 polymer ?
#
loop_
_entity_poly.entity_id
_entity_poly.type
_entity_poly.pdbx_seq_one_letter_code
_entity_poly.pdbx_strand_id
1 'polypeptide(L)'
;MKTLKRIALIVFLAIAPSSMIQAQCSIQQWLLSRSWSNGFNALPDVCTNLKEFHDQYQKNQPQWDAMFKWLATHDLQSIPAGKHSIEGTSLVVSVEDSENQPLEKRASESHYHHIDFQYVVKGSERFGLLDHDSSYPNCAYKPDAIHYSYDINKTMFIDSTPERFFLFFPSDWHIAKVRTDKESQSIRVIVVKLDYIK
;
A
#
# COMPACT_ATOMS: atom_id res chain seq x y z
N MET A 1 32.54 -54.96 6.20
CA MET A 1 32.49 -54.11 4.98
C MET A 1 31.03 -53.89 4.60
N LYS A 2 30.44 -52.74 4.94
CA LYS A 2 29.06 -52.38 4.54
C LYS A 2 29.17 -51.16 3.62
N THR A 3 28.68 -51.33 2.40
CA THR A 3 28.79 -50.39 1.29
C THR A 3 27.85 -49.21 1.51
N LEU A 4 28.39 -47.99 1.64
CA LEU A 4 27.59 -46.75 1.65
C LEU A 4 27.00 -46.52 0.25
N LYS A 5 25.67 -46.58 0.13
CA LYS A 5 24.96 -46.06 -1.04
C LYS A 5 24.96 -44.53 -0.97
N ARG A 6 25.63 -43.88 -1.91
CA ARG A 6 25.57 -42.41 -2.08
C ARG A 6 24.20 -42.04 -2.61
N ILE A 7 23.41 -41.34 -1.81
CA ILE A 7 22.17 -40.68 -2.24
C ILE A 7 22.59 -39.36 -2.87
N ALA A 8 22.40 -39.20 -4.18
CA ALA A 8 22.59 -37.93 -4.85
C ALA A 8 21.37 -37.04 -4.58
N LEU A 9 21.54 -36.00 -3.77
CA LEU A 9 20.54 -34.96 -3.55
C LEU A 9 20.58 -34.01 -4.75
N ILE A 10 19.61 -34.14 -5.66
CA ILE A 10 19.45 -33.19 -6.77
C ILE A 10 18.72 -31.97 -6.21
N VAL A 11 19.46 -30.88 -6.00
CA VAL A 11 18.89 -29.57 -5.69
C VAL A 11 18.44 -28.93 -6.99
N PHE A 12 17.12 -28.85 -7.21
CA PHE A 12 16.55 -28.03 -8.28
C PHE A 12 16.64 -26.56 -7.85
N LEU A 13 17.65 -25.83 -8.32
CA LEU A 13 17.58 -24.37 -8.34
C LEU A 13 16.54 -23.98 -9.41
N ALA A 14 15.41 -23.44 -8.98
CA ALA A 14 14.47 -22.82 -9.91
C ALA A 14 15.12 -21.55 -10.51
N ILE A 15 15.60 -21.65 -11.75
CA ILE A 15 16.10 -20.51 -12.50
C ILE A 15 14.89 -19.80 -13.10
N ALA A 16 14.61 -18.58 -12.64
CA ALA A 16 13.58 -17.75 -13.23
C ALA A 16 13.92 -17.45 -14.71
N PRO A 17 12.94 -17.45 -15.63
CA PRO A 17 13.19 -17.16 -17.04
C PRO A 17 13.71 -15.74 -17.23
N SER A 18 14.64 -15.53 -18.16
CA SER A 18 15.33 -14.25 -18.38
C SER A 18 14.40 -13.06 -18.63
N SER A 19 13.21 -13.29 -19.20
CA SER A 19 12.19 -12.25 -19.41
C SER A 19 11.59 -11.73 -18.11
N MET A 20 11.36 -12.59 -17.11
CA MET A 20 10.89 -12.18 -15.79
C MET A 20 11.96 -11.38 -15.05
N ILE A 21 13.23 -11.80 -15.14
CA ILE A 21 14.37 -11.08 -14.57
C ILE A 21 14.49 -9.69 -15.21
N GLN A 22 14.36 -9.59 -16.54
CA GLN A 22 14.43 -8.31 -17.26
C GLN A 22 13.30 -7.35 -16.86
N ALA A 23 12.07 -7.85 -16.74
CA ALA A 23 10.90 -7.04 -16.33
C ALA A 23 11.03 -6.54 -14.88
N GLN A 24 11.52 -7.39 -13.98
CA GLN A 24 11.76 -6.99 -12.58
C GLN A 24 12.86 -5.91 -12.50
N CYS A 25 13.93 -6.06 -13.29
CA CYS A 25 15.01 -5.08 -13.38
C CYS A 25 14.51 -3.72 -13.91
N SER A 26 13.63 -3.71 -14.93
CA SER A 26 13.07 -2.45 -15.46
C SER A 26 12.16 -1.73 -14.46
N ILE A 27 11.34 -2.45 -13.69
CA ILE A 27 10.49 -1.84 -12.65
C ILE A 27 11.35 -1.23 -11.54
N GLN A 28 12.41 -1.93 -11.11
CA GLN A 28 13.34 -1.40 -10.11
C GLN A 28 14.06 -0.15 -10.63
N GLN A 29 14.51 -0.13 -11.88
CA GLN A 29 15.11 1.04 -12.50
C GLN A 29 14.13 2.22 -12.58
N TRP A 30 12.89 1.97 -12.98
CA TRP A 30 11.84 3.00 -12.98
C TRP A 30 11.60 3.56 -11.57
N LEU A 31 11.49 2.69 -10.57
CA LEU A 31 11.30 3.12 -9.18
C LEU A 31 12.48 3.98 -8.69
N LEU A 32 13.71 3.51 -8.91
CA LEU A 32 14.95 4.19 -8.51
C LEU A 32 15.16 5.52 -9.26
N SER A 33 14.66 5.64 -10.49
CA SER A 33 14.71 6.89 -11.25
C SER A 33 13.90 8.02 -10.61
N ARG A 34 12.93 7.68 -9.75
CA ARG A 34 11.96 8.60 -9.13
C ARG A 34 11.17 9.46 -10.13
N SER A 35 11.13 9.08 -11.40
CA SER A 35 10.40 9.82 -12.45
C SER A 35 8.90 9.95 -12.16
N TRP A 36 8.31 8.99 -11.45
CA TRP A 36 6.92 9.00 -10.99
C TRP A 36 6.62 10.01 -9.87
N SER A 37 7.63 10.42 -9.11
CA SER A 37 7.44 11.06 -7.80
C SER A 37 7.02 12.53 -7.87
N ASN A 38 7.22 13.20 -9.00
CA ASN A 38 6.96 14.64 -9.16
C ASN A 38 7.51 15.51 -8.01
N GLY A 39 8.63 15.10 -7.41
CA GLY A 39 9.27 15.78 -6.27
C GLY A 39 8.81 15.34 -4.88
N PHE A 40 7.85 14.43 -4.78
CA PHE A 40 7.43 13.86 -3.49
C PHE A 40 8.50 12.91 -2.95
N ASN A 41 8.85 13.07 -1.67
CA ASN A 41 10.05 12.47 -1.09
C ASN A 41 9.86 11.04 -0.56
N ALA A 42 8.67 10.67 -0.08
CA ALA A 42 8.44 9.34 0.46
C ALA A 42 8.53 8.26 -0.63
N LEU A 43 8.90 7.04 -0.23
CA LEU A 43 9.02 5.88 -1.11
C LEU A 43 7.84 4.91 -0.88
N PRO A 44 7.45 4.10 -1.88
CA PRO A 44 6.46 3.06 -1.63
C PRO A 44 6.97 2.08 -0.58
N ASP A 45 6.08 1.61 0.30
CA ASP A 45 6.41 0.67 1.35
C ASP A 45 6.87 -0.69 0.78
N VAL A 46 7.62 -1.48 1.57
CA VAL A 46 8.16 -2.76 1.12
C VAL A 46 7.05 -3.78 0.85
N CYS A 47 5.87 -3.59 1.45
CA CYS A 47 4.70 -4.41 1.17
C CYS A 47 3.96 -4.02 -0.12
N THR A 48 4.32 -2.90 -0.75
CA THR A 48 3.65 -2.43 -1.97
C THR A 48 3.95 -3.36 -3.14
N ASN A 49 2.92 -3.77 -3.88
CA ASN A 49 3.09 -4.46 -5.15
C ASN A 49 3.67 -3.51 -6.22
N LEU A 50 5.00 -3.50 -6.37
CA LEU A 50 5.70 -2.59 -7.27
C LEU A 50 5.34 -2.78 -8.74
N LYS A 51 4.99 -4.01 -9.15
CA LYS A 51 4.54 -4.27 -10.52
C LYS A 51 3.18 -3.63 -10.76
N GLU A 52 2.22 -3.84 -9.85
CA GLU A 52 0.89 -3.24 -9.99
C GLU A 52 0.98 -1.71 -9.90
N PHE A 53 1.83 -1.16 -9.03
CA PHE A 53 2.08 0.28 -8.99
C PHE A 53 2.58 0.81 -10.33
N HIS A 54 3.62 0.18 -10.89
CA HIS A 54 4.16 0.56 -12.20
C HIS A 54 3.08 0.51 -13.30
N ASP A 55 2.32 -0.59 -13.37
CA ASP A 55 1.32 -0.80 -14.41
C ASP A 55 0.14 0.18 -14.28
N GLN A 56 -0.36 0.42 -13.06
CA GLN A 56 -1.42 1.40 -12.80
C GLN A 56 -0.96 2.83 -13.05
N TYR A 57 0.30 3.16 -12.72
CA TYR A 57 0.90 4.45 -13.06
C TYR A 57 0.90 4.67 -14.58
N GLN A 58 1.32 3.67 -15.37
CA GLN A 58 1.32 3.77 -16.83
C GLN A 58 -0.09 3.88 -17.42
N LYS A 59 -1.07 3.16 -16.87
CA LYS A 59 -2.46 3.17 -17.35
C LYS A 59 -3.16 4.52 -17.12
N ASN A 60 -2.78 5.28 -16.09
CA ASN A 60 -3.43 6.56 -15.75
C ASN A 60 -2.43 7.62 -15.27
N GLN A 61 -1.32 7.77 -15.97
CA GLN A 61 -0.21 8.64 -15.57
C GLN A 61 -0.64 10.08 -15.17
N PRO A 62 -1.56 10.77 -15.90
CA PRO A 62 -1.94 12.13 -15.54
C PRO A 62 -2.53 12.26 -14.12
N GLN A 63 -3.32 11.28 -13.68
CA GLN A 63 -3.92 11.29 -12.35
C GLN A 63 -2.86 11.09 -11.25
N TRP A 64 -1.93 10.15 -11.48
CA TRP A 64 -0.82 9.91 -10.56
C TRP A 64 0.12 11.11 -10.47
N ASP A 65 0.47 11.72 -11.60
CA ASP A 65 1.32 12.91 -11.65
C ASP A 65 0.68 14.08 -10.90
N ALA A 66 -0.63 14.27 -11.05
CA ALA A 66 -1.36 15.30 -10.33
C ALA A 66 -1.34 15.06 -8.80
N MET A 67 -1.56 13.83 -8.34
CA MET A 67 -1.48 13.48 -6.91
C MET A 67 -0.07 13.73 -6.36
N PHE A 68 0.96 13.18 -6.98
CA PHE A 68 2.33 13.30 -6.47
C PHE A 68 2.83 14.75 -6.51
N LYS A 69 2.49 15.51 -7.55
CA LYS A 69 2.80 16.94 -7.62
C LYS A 69 2.11 17.72 -6.51
N TRP A 70 0.84 17.43 -6.22
CA TRP A 70 0.12 18.07 -5.11
C TRP A 70 0.82 17.79 -3.78
N LEU A 71 1.14 16.52 -3.51
CA LEU A 71 1.87 16.12 -2.29
C LEU A 71 3.24 16.80 -2.14
N ALA A 72 3.94 17.00 -3.25
CA ALA A 72 5.27 17.62 -3.26
C ALA A 72 5.25 19.15 -3.05
N THR A 73 4.12 19.81 -3.35
CA THR A 73 4.03 21.28 -3.42
C THR A 73 3.26 21.90 -2.26
N HIS A 74 2.69 21.09 -1.37
CA HIS A 74 1.97 21.55 -0.19
C HIS A 74 2.75 21.22 1.08
N ASP A 75 2.69 22.12 2.07
CA ASP A 75 3.18 21.82 3.41
C ASP A 75 2.17 20.92 4.13
N LEU A 76 2.38 19.61 3.99
CA LEU A 76 1.50 18.59 4.55
C LEU A 76 1.42 18.66 6.08
N GLN A 77 2.41 19.25 6.78
CA GLN A 77 2.40 19.38 8.23
C GLN A 77 1.42 20.44 8.71
N SER A 78 1.21 21.51 7.93
CA SER A 78 0.47 22.70 8.37
C SER A 78 -0.84 22.97 7.61
N ILE A 79 -1.03 22.36 6.44
CA ILE A 79 -2.27 22.50 5.66
C ILE A 79 -3.51 22.18 6.54
N PRO A 80 -4.65 22.87 6.43
CA PRO A 80 -5.81 22.53 7.26
C PRO A 80 -6.26 21.08 7.06
N ALA A 81 -6.66 20.40 8.14
CA ALA A 81 -7.33 19.11 8.04
C ALA A 81 -8.66 19.25 7.27
N GLY A 82 -9.03 18.20 6.53
CA GLY A 82 -10.21 18.18 5.68
C GLY A 82 -9.92 17.67 4.28
N LYS A 83 -10.87 17.91 3.39
CA LYS A 83 -10.81 17.47 1.99
C LYS A 83 -10.33 18.60 1.09
N HIS A 84 -9.35 18.30 0.25
CA HIS A 84 -8.75 19.23 -0.70
C HIS A 84 -8.84 18.66 -2.11
N SER A 85 -9.53 19.35 -3.02
CA SER A 85 -9.58 18.93 -4.42
C SER A 85 -8.28 19.27 -5.13
N ILE A 86 -7.84 18.38 -6.03
CA ILE A 86 -6.71 18.67 -6.92
C ILE A 86 -7.27 19.26 -8.22
N GLU A 87 -6.92 20.52 -8.50
CA GLU A 87 -7.40 21.24 -9.68
C GLU A 87 -7.13 20.47 -10.99
N GLY A 88 -8.12 20.47 -11.88
CA GLY A 88 -8.04 19.76 -13.17
C GLY A 88 -8.22 18.25 -13.08
N THR A 89 -8.57 17.71 -11.91
CA THR A 89 -8.82 16.27 -11.71
C THR A 89 -10.10 16.02 -10.89
N SER A 90 -10.52 14.76 -10.80
CA SER A 90 -11.55 14.29 -9.87
C SER A 90 -11.01 13.94 -8.49
N LEU A 91 -9.69 14.03 -8.28
CA LEU A 91 -9.06 13.59 -7.04
C LEU A 91 -9.39 14.51 -5.88
N VAL A 92 -9.59 13.89 -4.72
CA VAL A 92 -9.74 14.55 -3.44
C VAL A 92 -8.68 13.99 -2.49
N VAL A 93 -7.87 14.88 -1.94
CA VAL A 93 -6.91 14.56 -0.88
C VAL A 93 -7.60 14.75 0.47
N SER A 94 -7.70 13.68 1.24
CA SER A 94 -8.15 13.74 2.63
C SER A 94 -6.93 13.95 3.54
N VAL A 95 -6.91 15.06 4.27
CA VAL A 95 -5.89 15.35 5.28
C VAL A 95 -6.54 15.16 6.65
N GLU A 96 -6.04 14.21 7.42
CA GLU A 96 -6.72 13.75 8.63
C GLU A 96 -5.80 13.80 9.84
N ASP A 97 -6.12 14.69 10.79
CA ASP A 97 -5.61 14.61 12.15
C ASP A 97 -6.50 13.61 12.91
N SER A 98 -5.92 12.50 13.34
CA SER A 98 -6.66 11.35 13.86
C SER A 98 -5.91 10.68 15.01
N GLU A 99 -6.56 9.71 15.66
CA GLU A 99 -5.91 8.80 16.59
C GLU A 99 -6.09 7.36 16.16
N ASN A 100 -5.04 6.55 16.28
CA ASN A 100 -5.16 5.11 16.13
C ASN A 100 -6.09 4.53 17.19
N GLN A 101 -6.82 3.47 16.84
CA GLN A 101 -7.73 2.79 17.75
C GLN A 101 -7.33 1.33 17.97
N PRO A 102 -7.74 0.71 19.10
CA PRO A 102 -7.61 -0.73 19.28
C PRO A 102 -8.15 -1.51 18.07
N LEU A 103 -7.50 -2.64 17.76
CA LEU A 103 -7.80 -3.44 16.56
C LEU A 103 -9.29 -3.84 16.50
N GLU A 104 -9.89 -4.19 17.63
CA GLU A 104 -11.29 -4.57 17.77
C GLU A 104 -12.30 -3.46 17.45
N LYS A 105 -11.84 -2.21 17.36
CA LYS A 105 -12.64 -1.04 16.93
C LYS A 105 -12.40 -0.67 15.46
N ARG A 106 -11.55 -1.40 14.76
CA ARG A 106 -11.24 -1.20 13.34
C ARG A 106 -11.95 -2.27 12.51
N ALA A 107 -12.24 -1.93 11.26
CA ALA A 107 -12.76 -2.87 10.28
C ALA A 107 -11.72 -3.09 9.19
N SER A 108 -11.65 -4.31 8.67
CA SER A 108 -10.90 -4.59 7.44
C SER A 108 -11.64 -4.06 6.24
N GLU A 109 -10.93 -3.68 5.20
CA GLU A 109 -11.51 -3.16 3.97
C GLU A 109 -10.68 -3.49 2.73
N SER A 110 -11.34 -3.42 1.58
CA SER A 110 -10.70 -3.30 0.27
C SER A 110 -11.63 -2.51 -0.65
N HIS A 111 -11.07 -2.03 -1.77
CA HIS A 111 -11.78 -1.21 -2.75
C HIS A 111 -11.80 -1.85 -4.13
N TYR A 112 -12.94 -1.89 -4.82
CA TYR A 112 -13.05 -2.56 -6.14
C TYR A 112 -12.64 -1.67 -7.32
N HIS A 113 -12.84 -0.37 -7.18
CA HIS A 113 -12.66 0.64 -8.22
C HIS A 113 -11.52 1.61 -7.91
N HIS A 114 -11.03 1.64 -6.66
CA HIS A 114 -9.97 2.55 -6.26
C HIS A 114 -8.76 1.84 -5.67
N ILE A 115 -7.63 2.54 -5.79
CA ILE A 115 -6.39 2.28 -5.09
C ILE A 115 -6.30 3.28 -3.95
N ASP A 116 -6.06 2.80 -2.74
CA ASP A 116 -5.84 3.68 -1.60
C ASP A 116 -4.36 4.04 -1.50
N PHE A 117 -4.06 5.30 -1.74
CA PHE A 117 -2.79 5.91 -1.35
C PHE A 117 -2.91 6.39 0.09
N GLN A 118 -2.09 5.83 0.99
CA GLN A 118 -2.05 6.22 2.40
C GLN A 118 -0.64 6.64 2.82
N TYR A 119 -0.51 7.81 3.45
CA TYR A 119 0.77 8.37 3.85
C TYR A 119 0.68 9.02 5.22
N VAL A 120 1.56 8.63 6.16
CA VAL A 120 1.67 9.28 7.45
C VAL A 120 2.61 10.48 7.37
N VAL A 121 2.08 11.68 7.64
CA VAL A 121 2.87 12.92 7.69
C VAL A 121 3.56 13.05 9.05
N LYS A 122 2.87 12.66 10.11
CA LYS A 122 3.35 12.69 11.50
C LYS A 122 2.75 11.55 12.31
N GLY A 123 3.54 11.01 13.23
CA GLY A 123 3.15 9.90 14.09
C GLY A 123 3.49 8.56 13.43
N SER A 124 2.68 7.54 13.70
CA SER A 124 2.84 6.20 13.15
C SER A 124 1.48 5.53 13.15
N GLU A 125 1.02 5.14 11.97
CA GLU A 125 -0.20 4.35 11.78
C GLU A 125 0.19 2.89 11.55
N ARG A 126 -0.47 1.96 12.26
CA ARG A 126 -0.32 0.51 12.00
C ARG A 126 -1.38 0.06 11.02
N PHE A 127 -0.92 -0.66 10.00
CA PHE A 127 -1.74 -1.39 9.05
C PHE A 127 -1.76 -2.88 9.39
N GLY A 128 -2.88 -3.55 9.16
CA GLY A 128 -2.96 -5.01 9.12
C GLY A 128 -3.26 -5.47 7.70
N LEU A 129 -2.42 -6.30 7.09
CA LEU A 129 -2.65 -6.92 5.78
C LEU A 129 -3.20 -8.33 5.95
N LEU A 130 -4.34 -8.58 5.34
CA LEU A 130 -5.11 -9.81 5.50
C LEU A 130 -4.58 -10.91 4.58
N ASP A 131 -4.52 -12.12 5.11
CA ASP A 131 -4.24 -13.32 4.33
C ASP A 131 -5.48 -13.74 3.53
N HIS A 132 -5.33 -13.90 2.22
CA HIS A 132 -6.44 -14.24 1.31
C HIS A 132 -6.99 -15.64 1.56
N ASP A 133 -6.15 -16.59 1.96
CA ASP A 133 -6.56 -17.99 2.16
C ASP A 133 -7.41 -18.18 3.42
N SER A 134 -7.37 -17.23 4.36
CA SER A 134 -8.10 -17.28 5.62
C SER A 134 -9.12 -16.15 5.82
N SER A 135 -9.26 -15.26 4.85
CA SER A 135 -10.16 -14.11 4.93
C SER A 135 -11.33 -14.24 3.95
N TYR A 136 -12.49 -13.76 4.35
CA TYR A 136 -13.72 -13.90 3.57
C TYR A 136 -14.65 -12.70 3.79
N PRO A 137 -15.37 -12.24 2.76
CA PRO A 137 -16.33 -11.15 2.90
C PRO A 137 -17.34 -11.41 4.03
N ASN A 138 -17.53 -10.44 4.91
CA ASN A 138 -18.45 -10.53 6.04
C ASN A 138 -19.65 -9.58 5.94
N CYS A 139 -19.75 -8.83 4.85
CA CYS A 139 -20.85 -7.93 4.58
C CYS A 139 -21.32 -8.06 3.13
N ALA A 140 -22.52 -7.54 2.85
CA ALA A 140 -22.94 -7.31 1.48
C ALA A 140 -22.03 -6.24 0.84
N TYR A 141 -21.76 -6.40 -0.45
CA TYR A 141 -21.04 -5.39 -1.23
C TYR A 141 -21.75 -4.03 -1.15
N LYS A 142 -20.98 -2.98 -0.87
CA LYS A 142 -21.40 -1.58 -1.03
C LYS A 142 -20.61 -1.02 -2.21
N PRO A 143 -21.13 -0.02 -2.97
CA PRO A 143 -20.38 0.56 -4.07
C PRO A 143 -18.94 0.89 -3.64
N ASP A 144 -18.00 0.26 -4.32
CA ASP A 144 -16.56 0.29 -4.11
C ASP A 144 -16.01 -0.37 -2.84
N ALA A 145 -16.73 -0.49 -1.72
CA ALA A 145 -16.15 -0.98 -0.45
C ALA A 145 -16.71 -2.34 0.01
N ILE A 146 -15.85 -3.16 0.61
CA ILE A 146 -16.20 -4.45 1.22
C ILE A 146 -15.36 -4.71 2.47
N HIS A 147 -15.93 -5.43 3.44
CA HIS A 147 -15.26 -5.81 4.69
C HIS A 147 -15.11 -7.34 4.79
N TYR A 148 -14.11 -7.78 5.55
CA TYR A 148 -13.71 -9.18 5.66
C TYR A 148 -13.66 -9.65 7.11
N SER A 149 -14.09 -10.89 7.34
CA SER A 149 -13.58 -11.66 8.46
C SER A 149 -12.16 -12.13 8.15
N TYR A 150 -11.32 -12.23 9.17
CA TYR A 150 -9.90 -12.55 9.02
C TYR A 150 -9.37 -13.31 10.23
N ASP A 151 -8.28 -14.06 10.04
CA ASP A 151 -7.51 -14.67 11.11
C ASP A 151 -6.39 -13.71 11.55
N ILE A 152 -6.47 -13.23 12.79
CA ILE A 152 -5.47 -12.32 13.36
C ILE A 152 -4.06 -12.94 13.37
N ASN A 153 -3.94 -14.27 13.53
CA ASN A 153 -2.64 -14.94 13.57
C ASN A 153 -1.97 -15.03 12.19
N LYS A 154 -2.74 -14.81 11.12
CA LYS A 154 -2.27 -14.76 9.74
C LYS A 154 -2.22 -13.35 9.17
N THR A 155 -2.66 -12.36 9.94
CA THR A 155 -2.61 -10.95 9.56
C THR A 155 -1.22 -10.41 9.78
N MET A 156 -0.64 -9.80 8.75
CA MET A 156 0.67 -9.14 8.86
C MET A 156 0.48 -7.69 9.29
N PHE A 157 1.09 -7.30 10.41
CA PHE A 157 1.05 -5.92 10.89
C PHE A 157 2.31 -5.14 10.51
N ILE A 158 2.13 -3.92 10.00
CA ILE A 158 3.21 -3.04 9.56
C ILE A 158 2.95 -1.63 10.07
N ASP A 159 3.98 -1.02 10.67
CA ASP A 159 3.92 0.37 11.14
C ASP A 159 4.47 1.31 10.06
N SER A 160 3.70 2.34 9.75
CA SER A 160 4.11 3.39 8.82
C SER A 160 5.14 4.34 9.43
N THR A 161 5.94 4.94 8.54
CA THR A 161 6.88 6.01 8.86
C THR A 161 6.76 7.15 7.84
N PRO A 162 7.14 8.39 8.18
CA PRO A 162 7.05 9.53 7.26
C PRO A 162 7.91 9.42 5.99
N GLU A 163 8.82 8.45 5.94
CA GLU A 163 9.66 8.17 4.77
C GLU A 163 8.96 7.27 3.74
N ARG A 164 7.81 6.66 4.09
CA ARG A 164 7.14 5.65 3.27
C ARG A 164 5.65 5.90 3.13
N PHE A 165 5.11 5.63 1.94
CA PHE A 165 3.68 5.59 1.68
C PHE A 165 3.23 4.17 1.34
N PHE A 166 1.96 3.89 1.52
CA PHE A 166 1.33 2.61 1.24
C PHE A 166 0.39 2.77 0.05
N LEU A 167 0.37 1.75 -0.81
CA LEU A 167 -0.65 1.58 -1.84
C LEU A 167 -1.39 0.29 -1.55
N PHE A 168 -2.70 0.39 -1.39
CA PHE A 168 -3.58 -0.78 -1.30
C PHE A 168 -4.41 -0.86 -2.57
N PHE A 169 -4.05 -1.80 -3.44
CA PHE A 169 -4.80 -2.14 -4.65
C PHE A 169 -6.07 -2.93 -4.27
N PRO A 170 -7.00 -3.18 -5.22
CA PRO A 170 -8.19 -3.97 -4.93
C PRO A 170 -7.95 -5.37 -4.33
N SER A 171 -6.79 -5.95 -4.59
CA SER A 171 -6.36 -7.23 -3.99
C SER A 171 -5.78 -7.08 -2.59
N ASP A 172 -5.49 -5.87 -2.11
CA ASP A 172 -4.76 -5.67 -0.87
C ASP A 172 -5.75 -5.39 0.26
N TRP A 173 -6.31 -6.47 0.81
CA TRP A 173 -7.24 -6.39 1.92
C TRP A 173 -6.49 -5.95 3.16
N HIS A 174 -6.93 -4.85 3.77
CA HIS A 174 -6.17 -4.19 4.82
C HIS A 174 -7.04 -3.66 5.96
N ILE A 175 -6.39 -3.28 7.07
CA ILE A 175 -6.97 -2.57 8.21
C ILE A 175 -6.09 -1.35 8.44
N ALA A 176 -6.67 -0.15 8.44
CA ALA A 176 -5.96 1.10 8.71
C ALA A 176 -6.16 1.59 10.16
N LYS A 177 -5.33 2.53 10.61
CA LYS A 177 -5.40 3.22 11.93
C LYS A 177 -5.45 2.29 13.14
N VAL A 178 -4.72 1.18 13.09
CA VAL A 178 -4.57 0.27 14.23
C VAL A 178 -3.60 0.88 15.24
N ARG A 179 -3.87 0.66 16.53
CA ARG A 179 -2.98 1.08 17.63
C ARG A 179 -1.58 0.48 17.45
N THR A 180 -0.56 1.33 17.59
CA THR A 180 0.85 0.94 17.59
C THR A 180 1.37 0.71 19.01
N ASP A 181 2.61 0.24 19.14
CA ASP A 181 3.28 0.11 20.44
C ASP A 181 3.90 1.43 20.93
N LYS A 182 3.72 2.53 20.19
CA LYS A 182 4.21 3.87 20.58
C LYS A 182 3.31 4.48 21.64
N GLU A 183 3.88 5.36 22.48
CA GLU A 183 3.12 6.06 23.51
C GLU A 183 2.02 6.95 22.90
N SER A 184 2.38 7.77 21.92
CA SER A 184 1.41 8.60 21.20
C SER A 184 0.71 7.81 20.10
N GLN A 185 -0.62 7.90 20.08
CA GLN A 185 -1.48 7.37 19.03
C GLN A 185 -2.01 8.47 18.09
N SER A 186 -1.65 9.73 18.34
CA SER A 186 -2.01 10.85 17.47
C SER A 186 -1.21 10.78 16.18
N ILE A 187 -1.94 10.78 15.07
CA ILE A 187 -1.40 10.68 13.72
C ILE A 187 -1.96 11.81 12.86
N ARG A 188 -1.18 12.17 11.86
CA ARG A 188 -1.63 13.00 10.76
C ARG A 188 -1.36 12.26 9.47
N VAL A 189 -2.41 11.95 8.72
CA VAL A 189 -2.33 11.11 7.53
C VAL A 189 -2.95 11.78 6.32
N ILE A 190 -2.45 11.39 5.15
CA ILE A 190 -3.01 11.73 3.86
C ILE A 190 -3.60 10.47 3.26
N VAL A 191 -4.86 10.55 2.82
CA VAL A 191 -5.53 9.49 2.07
C VAL A 191 -6.02 10.05 0.75
N VAL A 192 -5.65 9.39 -0.36
CA VAL A 192 -6.13 9.71 -1.70
C VAL A 192 -6.64 8.43 -2.36
N LYS A 193 -7.81 8.50 -2.97
CA LYS A 193 -8.36 7.39 -3.77
C LYS A 193 -8.06 7.66 -5.25
N LEU A 194 -7.22 6.82 -5.84
CA LEU A 194 -6.89 6.83 -7.27
C LEU A 194 -7.77 5.82 -7.99
N ASP A 195 -8.09 6.06 -9.25
CA ASP A 195 -8.87 5.11 -10.05
C ASP A 195 -8.05 3.86 -10.37
N TYR A 196 -8.63 2.68 -10.14
CA TYR A 196 -8.05 1.41 -10.55
C TYR A 196 -8.46 1.05 -11.98
N ILE A 197 -7.48 0.95 -12.88
CA ILE A 197 -7.71 0.62 -14.28
C ILE A 197 -7.50 -0.88 -14.50
N LYS A 198 -8.60 -1.60 -14.77
CA LYS A 198 -8.60 -3.05 -15.05
C LYS A 198 -7.79 -3.39 -16.30
#